data_AF-A0A919IR71-F1
#
_entry.id   AF-A0A919IR71-F1
#
_cell.length_a   1.000
_cell.length_b   1.000
_cell.length_c   1.000
_cell.angle_alpha   90.00
_cell.angle_beta   90.00
_cell.angle_gamma   90.00
#
_symmetry.space_group_name_H-M   'P 1'
#
loop_
_entity.id
_entity.type
_entity.pdbx_description
1 polymer ?
#
loop_
_entity_poly.entity_id
_entity_poly.type
_entity_poly.pdbx_seq_one_letter_code
_entity_poly.pdbx_strand_id
1 'polypeptide(L)'
;MQGLLPHLADPAVRQTLTGAAPGLAPSVAALLPLPGAPARPGPDLAGLLTRAASLGDVGDLGTAVAATRDGVEPPPVTPRPWLDARPGSDPILPIGDLDELIEALLLVLDRTNRWAHDLDRALDGLAALHLARPGDFGLRVGPVIDRVNRCFERDAPQWGEQIGGDFCHLLAHWLDPGRELPAAVPLDTPRGWLLGRLREVLVMVRDGVASRLLAYPTDREGWIDPVVLAERVIETGDQALQRPLDTAIAVTRLAPWGRAAALERLSGVPGVLAAVVRAACGAGPETGDGGAAVGTAPETVRRAVAWQLGQPHAGPPYLFGEPAAAPPAEIEILPNSAYDQARHVPMPGGGIYLEMTHLPEFQAWQRWHEFAGDARYSTAWASTHWPGDTGWVWTVGLHARRALRWLLEPGQPLPAEAMSRLLREAAGDSAERRALAADLFVQLIDDGRLTSPQLGAALSAPAPSGLSWVWAGPAGYRTVEALRRVSAVSPLHATVVRRALTASAPAWCALPARALCALLTLLDQLCTADGIGPVDDAARAVLTSLATGRGKSAGLARRVLAHPVSGVDWPPAAAAAALAARLERASPVCAASGA
;
A
#
# COMPACT_ATOMS: atom_id res chain seq x y z
N MET A 1 -4.30 -39.02 22.96
CA MET A 1 -3.45 -37.88 22.52
C MET A 1 -2.21 -37.68 23.36
N GLN A 2 -2.30 -37.52 24.70
CA GLN A 2 -1.09 -37.37 25.54
C GLN A 2 -0.09 -38.53 25.43
N GLY A 3 -0.56 -39.78 25.29
CA GLY A 3 0.31 -40.93 25.05
C GLY A 3 1.01 -40.95 23.68
N LEU A 4 0.59 -40.10 22.72
CA LEU A 4 1.22 -40.00 21.41
C LEU A 4 2.30 -38.91 21.35
N LEU A 5 2.36 -38.00 22.33
CA LEU A 5 3.33 -36.89 22.38
C LEU A 5 4.79 -37.33 22.16
N PRO A 6 5.29 -38.42 22.77
CA PRO A 6 6.67 -38.87 22.55
C PRO A 6 6.96 -39.29 21.11
N HIS A 7 5.93 -39.71 20.37
CA HIS A 7 6.04 -40.24 19.02
C HIS A 7 5.83 -39.17 17.93
N LEU A 8 5.41 -37.96 18.30
CA LEU A 8 5.16 -36.87 17.35
C LEU A 8 6.43 -36.32 16.70
N ALA A 9 7.62 -36.62 17.23
CA ALA A 9 8.88 -36.30 16.58
C ALA A 9 9.08 -37.07 15.25
N ASP A 10 8.49 -38.27 15.14
CA ASP A 10 8.57 -39.12 13.96
C ASP A 10 7.75 -38.54 12.79
N PRO A 11 8.35 -38.25 11.61
CA PRO A 11 7.64 -37.77 10.43
C PRO A 11 6.52 -38.70 9.95
N ALA A 12 6.68 -40.02 10.07
CA ALA A 12 5.70 -41.00 9.62
C ALA A 12 4.45 -40.98 10.51
N VAL A 13 4.64 -40.91 11.84
CA VAL A 13 3.53 -40.79 12.81
C VAL A 13 2.77 -39.48 12.60
N ARG A 14 3.48 -38.38 12.30
CA ARG A 14 2.85 -37.11 11.93
C ARG A 14 1.99 -37.24 10.68
N GLN A 15 2.55 -37.80 9.60
CA GLN A 15 1.87 -37.96 8.32
C GLN A 15 0.61 -38.82 8.46
N THR A 16 0.68 -39.92 9.21
CA THR A 16 -0.45 -40.80 9.52
C THR A 16 -1.53 -40.07 10.34
N LEU A 17 -1.17 -39.31 11.37
CA LEU A 17 -2.12 -38.57 12.21
C LEU A 17 -2.80 -37.43 11.45
N THR A 18 -2.07 -36.69 10.61
CA THR A 18 -2.65 -35.65 9.76
C THR A 18 -3.57 -36.21 8.68
N GLY A 19 -3.25 -37.40 8.14
CA GLY A 19 -4.09 -38.06 7.14
C GLY A 19 -5.37 -38.68 7.72
N ALA A 20 -5.28 -39.29 8.91
CA ALA A 20 -6.40 -39.98 9.55
C ALA A 20 -7.43 -39.03 10.20
N ALA A 21 -7.01 -37.82 10.59
CA ALA A 21 -7.89 -36.83 11.21
C ALA A 21 -7.47 -35.40 10.81
N PRO A 22 -7.86 -34.92 9.62
CA PRO A 22 -7.47 -33.60 9.10
C PRO A 22 -7.76 -32.44 10.07
N GLY A 23 -8.84 -32.54 10.85
CA GLY A 23 -9.22 -31.55 11.87
C GLY A 23 -8.30 -31.50 13.10
N LEU A 24 -7.46 -32.51 13.32
CA LEU A 24 -6.49 -32.57 14.42
C LEU A 24 -5.09 -32.07 14.04
N ALA A 25 -4.77 -31.99 12.74
CA ALA A 25 -3.47 -31.50 12.27
C ALA A 25 -3.05 -30.14 12.89
N PRO A 26 -3.96 -29.16 13.03
CA PRO A 26 -3.67 -27.92 13.78
C PRO A 26 -3.28 -28.18 15.25
N SER A 27 -4.08 -28.96 15.96
CA SER A 27 -3.85 -29.20 17.39
C SER A 27 -2.56 -29.99 17.65
N VAL A 28 -2.16 -30.83 16.69
CA VAL A 28 -0.91 -31.62 16.75
C VAL A 28 0.31 -30.77 16.42
N ALA A 29 0.25 -29.92 15.39
CA ALA A 29 1.35 -29.00 15.04
C ALA A 29 1.68 -28.02 16.19
N ALA A 30 0.67 -27.61 16.96
CA ALA A 30 0.86 -26.73 18.11
C ALA A 30 1.51 -27.37 19.34
N LEU A 31 1.61 -28.70 19.36
CA LEU A 31 2.23 -29.45 20.46
C LEU A 31 3.65 -29.90 20.15
N LEU A 32 4.10 -29.74 18.90
CA LEU A 32 5.49 -30.02 18.56
C LEU A 32 6.38 -28.94 19.20
N PRO A 33 7.48 -29.34 19.88
CA PRO A 33 8.51 -28.38 20.22
C PRO A 33 8.99 -27.71 18.94
N LEU A 34 9.32 -26.41 19.02
CA LEU A 34 10.01 -25.73 17.93
C LEU A 34 11.20 -26.61 17.54
N PRO A 35 11.36 -26.98 16.26
CA PRO A 35 12.54 -27.73 15.85
C PRO A 35 13.74 -26.92 16.31
N GLY A 36 14.55 -27.49 17.20
CA GLY A 36 15.78 -26.85 17.63
C GLY A 36 16.63 -26.68 16.38
N ALA A 37 16.62 -25.48 15.79
CA ALA A 37 17.48 -25.19 14.68
C ALA A 37 18.90 -25.51 15.17
N PRO A 38 19.68 -26.33 14.43
CA PRO A 38 21.06 -26.58 14.82
C PRO A 38 21.71 -25.22 15.02
N ALA A 39 22.23 -24.97 16.23
CA ALA A 39 22.80 -23.69 16.61
C ALA A 39 23.98 -23.40 15.68
N ARG A 40 23.71 -22.70 14.58
CA ARG A 40 24.78 -22.09 13.80
C ARG A 40 25.47 -21.11 14.76
N PRO A 41 26.82 -21.11 14.83
CA PRO A 41 27.51 -20.09 15.60
C PRO A 41 27.00 -18.74 15.11
N GLY A 42 26.38 -17.98 16.02
CA GLY A 42 25.86 -16.66 15.72
C GLY A 42 26.99 -15.74 15.27
N PRO A 43 26.67 -14.65 14.56
CA PRO A 43 27.69 -13.69 14.18
C PRO A 43 28.39 -13.11 15.43
N ASP A 44 29.69 -12.88 15.33
CA ASP A 44 30.48 -12.31 16.43
C ASP A 44 30.07 -10.85 16.68
N LEU A 45 29.35 -10.62 17.76
CA LEU A 45 28.85 -9.31 18.14
C LEU A 45 29.97 -8.27 18.29
N ALA A 46 31.12 -8.67 18.84
CA ALA A 46 32.25 -7.75 19.03
C ALA A 46 32.85 -7.33 17.68
N GLY A 47 33.02 -8.28 16.76
CA GLY A 47 33.42 -8.02 15.38
C GLY A 47 32.43 -7.11 14.63
N LEU A 48 31.13 -7.33 14.78
CA LEU A 48 30.10 -6.46 14.17
C LEU A 48 30.13 -5.03 14.72
N LEU A 49 30.24 -4.86 16.03
CA LEU A 49 30.36 -3.53 16.65
C LEU A 49 31.62 -2.79 16.18
N THR A 50 32.72 -3.53 16.00
CA THR A 50 33.98 -2.98 15.46
C THR A 50 33.80 -2.54 14.00
N ARG A 51 33.16 -3.37 13.17
CA ARG A 51 32.85 -3.04 11.77
C ARG A 51 31.90 -1.85 11.67
N ALA A 52 30.90 -1.76 12.53
CA ALA A 52 29.98 -0.63 12.56
C ALA A 52 30.69 0.68 12.89
N ALA A 53 31.61 0.66 13.86
CA ALA A 53 32.42 1.83 14.20
C ALA A 53 33.30 2.31 13.03
N SER A 54 33.79 1.40 12.17
CA SER A 54 34.58 1.77 10.99
C SER A 54 33.79 2.43 9.86
N LEU A 55 32.46 2.25 9.80
CA LEU A 55 31.62 2.85 8.75
C LEU A 55 31.18 4.29 9.09
N GLY A 56 31.37 4.75 10.33
CA GLY A 56 30.92 6.07 10.77
C GLY A 56 29.39 6.17 10.97
N ASP A 57 28.88 7.40 10.99
CA ASP A 57 27.46 7.68 11.20
C ASP A 57 26.69 7.62 9.86
N VAL A 58 26.34 6.40 9.45
CA VAL A 58 25.63 6.14 8.19
C VAL A 58 24.18 5.75 8.50
N GLY A 59 23.26 6.66 8.18
CA GLY A 59 21.82 6.42 8.32
C GLY A 59 21.39 6.20 9.77
N ASP A 60 20.88 5.01 10.08
CA ASP A 60 20.40 4.62 11.42
C ASP A 60 21.38 3.69 12.17
N LEU A 61 22.59 3.49 11.61
CA LEU A 61 23.56 2.54 12.14
C LEU A 61 24.07 2.94 13.53
N GLY A 62 24.30 4.24 13.77
CA GLY A 62 24.71 4.74 15.08
C GLY A 62 23.71 4.40 16.18
N THR A 63 22.41 4.63 15.92
CA THR A 63 21.31 4.29 16.83
C THR A 63 21.22 2.79 17.07
N ALA A 64 21.41 1.97 16.02
CA ALA A 64 21.41 0.51 16.15
C ALA A 64 22.55 -0.01 17.01
N VAL A 65 23.75 0.57 16.85
CA VAL A 65 24.94 0.23 17.65
C VAL A 65 24.72 0.58 19.12
N ALA A 66 24.14 1.75 19.41
CA ALA A 66 23.80 2.15 20.78
C ALA A 66 22.80 1.17 21.40
N ALA A 67 21.68 0.90 20.72
CA ALA A 67 20.67 -0.06 21.18
C ALA A 67 21.25 -1.46 21.44
N THR A 68 22.11 -1.92 20.54
CA THR A 68 22.80 -3.22 20.66
C THR A 68 23.69 -3.28 21.91
N ARG A 69 24.41 -2.20 22.24
CA ARG A 69 25.25 -2.11 23.45
C ARG A 69 24.42 -2.10 24.73
N ASP A 70 23.27 -1.44 24.68
CA ASP A 70 22.35 -1.30 25.81
C ASP A 70 21.49 -2.55 26.03
N GLY A 71 21.60 -3.56 25.16
CA GLY A 71 20.79 -4.77 25.24
C GLY A 71 19.30 -4.50 25.02
N VAL A 72 18.98 -3.51 24.17
CA VAL A 72 17.62 -3.16 23.76
C VAL A 72 17.43 -3.41 22.27
N GLU A 73 16.18 -3.59 21.86
CA GLU A 73 15.83 -3.74 20.45
C GLU A 73 16.20 -2.46 19.68
N PRO A 74 16.95 -2.56 18.57
CA PRO A 74 17.17 -1.43 17.69
C PRO A 74 15.83 -0.87 17.17
N PRO A 75 15.63 0.46 17.13
CA PRO A 75 14.39 1.04 16.62
C PRO A 75 14.18 0.62 15.16
N PRO A 76 12.93 0.58 14.66
CA PRO A 76 12.69 0.16 13.29
C PRO A 76 13.53 1.00 12.35
N VAL A 77 14.19 0.32 11.40
CA VAL A 77 14.82 1.01 10.28
C VAL A 77 13.68 1.78 9.64
N THR A 78 13.78 3.10 9.73
CA THR A 78 12.93 4.00 8.96
C THR A 78 13.80 4.35 7.78
N PRO A 79 13.79 3.53 6.73
CA PRO A 79 14.62 3.87 5.61
C PRO A 79 14.05 5.19 5.10
N ARG A 80 14.91 6.09 4.64
CA ARG A 80 14.50 7.36 4.04
C ARG A 80 14.65 7.29 2.51
N PRO A 81 14.23 6.24 1.78
CA PRO A 81 14.49 6.21 0.34
C PRO A 81 13.59 7.18 -0.38
N TRP A 82 12.56 7.76 0.21
CA TRP A 82 11.87 8.84 -0.47
C TRP A 82 12.68 10.16 -0.43
N LEU A 83 13.77 10.22 0.35
CA LEU A 83 14.79 11.27 0.24
C LEU A 83 15.98 10.80 -0.62
N ASP A 84 16.33 9.50 -0.60
CA ASP A 84 17.57 8.98 -1.22
C ASP A 84 17.38 8.08 -2.46
N ALA A 85 16.24 7.42 -2.62
CA ALA A 85 15.83 6.78 -3.86
C ALA A 85 15.40 7.88 -4.83
N ARG A 86 16.40 8.38 -5.55
CA ARG A 86 16.22 9.07 -6.81
C ARG A 86 15.18 8.34 -7.67
N PRO A 87 14.49 9.06 -8.57
CA PRO A 87 13.50 8.51 -9.49
C PRO A 87 13.96 7.15 -10.03
N GLY A 88 13.03 6.20 -10.15
CA GLY A 88 13.31 4.99 -10.91
C GLY A 88 13.97 5.38 -12.23
N SER A 89 14.97 4.62 -12.67
CA SER A 89 15.90 4.90 -13.79
C SER A 89 15.25 5.20 -15.15
N ASP A 90 13.93 5.19 -15.22
CA ASP A 90 13.14 5.20 -16.44
C ASP A 90 12.32 6.49 -16.50
N PRO A 91 12.92 7.61 -16.93
CA PRO A 91 12.18 8.83 -17.16
C PRO A 91 11.08 8.60 -18.21
N ILE A 92 9.93 9.24 -18.05
CA ILE A 92 8.91 9.27 -19.10
C ILE A 92 9.20 10.48 -19.99
N LEU A 93 9.51 10.21 -21.25
CA LEU A 93 9.77 11.26 -22.23
C LEU A 93 8.45 11.82 -22.79
N PRO A 94 8.29 13.15 -22.79
CA PRO A 94 7.17 13.81 -23.45
C PRO A 94 7.10 13.47 -24.93
N ILE A 95 5.89 13.42 -25.48
CA ILE A 95 5.68 13.21 -26.92
C ILE A 95 6.20 14.44 -27.69
N GLY A 96 7.09 14.20 -28.66
CA GLY A 96 7.76 15.23 -29.45
C GLY A 96 7.02 15.63 -30.72
N ASP A 97 6.28 14.73 -31.33
CA ASP A 97 5.59 14.98 -32.61
C ASP A 97 4.26 14.20 -32.77
N LEU A 98 3.56 14.45 -33.88
CA LEU A 98 2.26 13.86 -34.17
C LEU A 98 2.33 12.35 -34.41
N ASP A 99 3.40 11.84 -35.01
CA ASP A 99 3.50 10.42 -35.34
C ASP A 99 3.70 9.61 -34.04
N GLU A 100 4.56 10.09 -33.15
CA GLU A 100 4.72 9.56 -31.79
C GLU A 100 3.41 9.67 -30.97
N LEU A 101 2.64 10.75 -31.13
CA LEU A 101 1.31 10.88 -30.52
C LEU A 101 0.38 9.78 -31.02
N ILE A 102 0.29 9.56 -32.34
CA ILE A 102 -0.55 8.53 -32.93
C ILE A 102 -0.18 7.15 -32.38
N GLU A 103 1.11 6.82 -32.30
CA GLU A 103 1.57 5.55 -31.72
C GLU A 103 1.10 5.38 -30.27
N ALA A 104 1.28 6.41 -29.42
CA ALA A 104 0.83 6.38 -28.04
C ALA A 104 -0.70 6.22 -27.91
N LEU A 105 -1.48 6.92 -28.76
CA LEU A 105 -2.94 6.79 -28.80
C LEU A 105 -3.39 5.38 -29.17
N LEU A 106 -2.73 4.77 -30.17
CA LEU A 106 -3.03 3.41 -30.62
C LEU A 106 -2.73 2.37 -29.54
N LEU A 107 -1.62 2.52 -28.82
CA LEU A 107 -1.28 1.66 -27.68
C LEU A 107 -2.39 1.67 -26.62
N VAL A 108 -2.86 2.86 -26.25
CA VAL A 108 -3.94 3.04 -25.27
C VAL A 108 -5.25 2.42 -25.77
N LEU A 109 -5.61 2.65 -27.03
CA LEU A 109 -6.84 2.13 -27.66
C LEU A 109 -6.85 0.60 -27.78
N ASP A 110 -5.72 -0.01 -28.14
CA ASP A 110 -5.62 -1.46 -28.34
C ASP A 110 -5.65 -2.24 -27.01
N ARG A 111 -5.69 -1.55 -25.87
CA ARG A 111 -5.71 -2.14 -24.51
C ARG A 111 -4.60 -3.17 -24.29
N THR A 112 -3.53 -3.09 -25.08
CA THR A 112 -2.31 -3.90 -24.91
C THR A 112 -1.52 -3.49 -23.66
N ASN A 113 -1.96 -2.40 -23.03
CA ASN A 113 -1.43 -1.68 -21.88
C ASN A 113 -0.72 -2.56 -20.86
N ARG A 114 0.60 -2.53 -21.01
CA ARG A 114 1.48 -2.50 -19.87
C ARG A 114 1.67 -1.03 -19.47
N TRP A 115 0.82 -0.59 -18.53
CA TRP A 115 1.02 0.46 -17.51
C TRP A 115 0.33 1.82 -17.77
N ALA A 116 0.00 2.53 -16.68
CA ALA A 116 -0.74 3.80 -16.66
C ALA A 116 -0.01 5.01 -17.28
N HIS A 117 1.32 4.90 -17.46
CA HIS A 117 2.12 5.99 -18.02
C HIS A 117 1.86 6.25 -19.51
N ASP A 118 1.43 5.24 -20.28
CA ASP A 118 1.10 5.44 -21.70
C ASP A 118 -0.14 6.31 -21.86
N LEU A 119 -1.14 6.17 -20.97
CA LEU A 119 -2.27 7.10 -20.91
C LEU A 119 -1.79 8.50 -20.55
N ASP A 120 -0.99 8.66 -19.49
CA ASP A 120 -0.46 9.97 -19.09
C ASP A 120 0.30 10.66 -20.24
N ARG A 121 1.11 9.89 -20.97
CA ARG A 121 1.88 10.35 -22.13
C ARG A 121 0.99 10.71 -23.31
N ALA A 122 -0.03 9.91 -23.59
CA ALA A 122 -1.04 10.22 -24.60
C ALA A 122 -1.83 11.49 -24.25
N LEU A 123 -2.22 11.68 -22.99
CA LEU A 123 -2.97 12.87 -22.55
C LEU A 123 -2.13 14.14 -22.58
N ASP A 124 -0.88 14.09 -22.12
CA ASP A 124 0.05 15.22 -22.22
C ASP A 124 0.36 15.56 -23.68
N GLY A 125 0.64 14.55 -24.50
CA GLY A 125 0.86 14.73 -25.94
C GLY A 125 -0.35 15.33 -26.65
N LEU A 126 -1.56 14.88 -26.34
CA LEU A 126 -2.79 15.46 -26.90
C LEU A 126 -2.97 16.92 -26.45
N ALA A 127 -2.78 17.21 -25.17
CA ALA A 127 -2.85 18.57 -24.63
C ALA A 127 -1.86 19.51 -25.32
N ALA A 128 -0.63 19.04 -25.61
CA ALA A 128 0.43 19.82 -26.24
C ALA A 128 0.33 19.92 -27.77
N LEU A 129 -0.14 18.87 -28.46
CA LEU A 129 0.00 18.72 -29.92
C LEU A 129 -1.32 18.67 -30.69
N HIS A 130 -2.49 18.81 -30.05
CA HIS A 130 -3.78 18.67 -30.75
C HIS A 130 -4.01 19.67 -31.91
N LEU A 131 -3.29 20.80 -31.92
CA LEU A 131 -3.31 21.79 -33.00
C LEU A 131 -2.40 21.45 -34.19
N ALA A 132 -1.49 20.48 -34.02
CA ALA A 132 -0.55 20.06 -35.07
C ALA A 132 -1.28 19.24 -36.15
N ARG A 133 -1.85 19.92 -37.15
CA ARG A 133 -2.59 19.31 -38.26
C ARG A 133 -1.87 19.55 -39.59
N PRO A 134 -0.88 18.71 -39.96
CA PRO A 134 -0.24 18.80 -41.28
C PRO A 134 -1.25 18.51 -42.41
N GLY A 135 -0.90 18.85 -43.65
CA GLY A 135 -1.81 18.68 -44.79
C GLY A 135 -2.25 17.23 -45.04
N ASP A 136 -1.50 16.26 -44.56
CA ASP A 136 -1.77 14.81 -44.61
C ASP A 136 -2.34 14.26 -43.29
N PHE A 137 -2.77 15.10 -42.34
CA PHE A 137 -3.27 14.71 -41.02
C PHE A 137 -4.30 13.57 -41.08
N GLY A 138 -5.30 13.70 -41.96
CA GLY A 138 -6.36 12.70 -42.12
C GLY A 138 -5.84 11.31 -42.54
N LEU A 139 -4.78 11.25 -43.34
CA LEU A 139 -4.15 9.98 -43.72
C LEU A 139 -3.41 9.34 -42.54
N ARG A 140 -2.72 10.15 -41.73
CA ARG A 140 -1.94 9.68 -40.58
C ARG A 140 -2.82 9.15 -39.45
N VAL A 141 -3.94 9.83 -39.16
CA VAL A 141 -4.84 9.45 -38.05
C VAL A 141 -5.88 8.38 -38.45
N GLY A 142 -5.89 7.90 -39.70
CA GLY A 142 -6.80 6.85 -40.17
C GLY A 142 -6.89 5.63 -39.24
N PRO A 143 -5.77 5.04 -38.80
CA PRO A 143 -5.78 3.91 -37.85
C PRO A 143 -6.42 4.23 -36.49
N VAL A 144 -6.39 5.49 -36.04
CA VAL A 144 -7.04 5.96 -34.81
C VAL A 144 -8.54 6.08 -35.03
N ILE A 145 -8.97 6.69 -36.14
CA ILE A 145 -10.38 6.80 -36.55
C ILE A 145 -11.03 5.42 -36.57
N ASP A 146 -10.40 4.43 -37.21
CA ASP A 146 -10.93 3.07 -37.33
C ASP A 146 -11.19 2.41 -35.97
N ARG A 147 -10.29 2.61 -35.00
CA ARG A 147 -10.41 2.06 -33.64
C ARG A 147 -11.48 2.76 -32.82
N VAL A 148 -11.56 4.09 -32.92
CA VAL A 148 -12.59 4.89 -32.26
C VAL A 148 -13.98 4.49 -32.79
N ASN A 149 -14.14 4.41 -34.11
CA ASN A 149 -15.40 3.99 -34.74
C ASN A 149 -15.79 2.57 -34.32
N ARG A 150 -14.84 1.62 -34.35
CA ARG A 150 -15.08 0.25 -33.89
C ARG A 150 -15.50 0.19 -32.42
N CYS A 151 -14.94 1.03 -31.56
CA CYS A 151 -15.35 1.11 -30.16
C CYS A 151 -16.81 1.57 -30.04
N PHE A 152 -17.22 2.60 -30.80
CA PHE A 152 -18.60 3.08 -30.80
C PHE A 152 -19.58 2.07 -31.41
N GLU A 153 -19.22 1.39 -32.50
CA GLU A 153 -20.07 0.38 -33.14
C GLU A 153 -20.30 -0.85 -32.26
N ARG A 154 -19.24 -1.31 -31.55
CA ARG A 154 -19.30 -2.51 -30.74
C ARG A 154 -19.95 -2.27 -29.37
N ASP A 155 -19.53 -1.21 -28.69
CA ASP A 155 -19.81 -1.02 -27.27
C ASP A 155 -20.80 0.12 -27.01
N ALA A 156 -21.03 1.01 -27.99
CA ALA A 156 -21.83 2.23 -27.86
C ALA A 156 -21.61 2.97 -26.51
N PRO A 157 -20.35 3.21 -26.09
CA PRO A 157 -20.05 3.62 -24.73
C PRO A 157 -20.61 5.02 -24.45
N GLN A 158 -21.25 5.20 -23.30
CA GLN A 158 -21.62 6.53 -22.82
C GLN A 158 -20.48 7.13 -21.99
N TRP A 159 -20.45 8.46 -21.93
CA TRP A 159 -19.49 9.16 -21.09
C TRP A 159 -19.72 8.83 -19.61
N GLY A 160 -18.66 8.43 -18.92
CA GLY A 160 -18.70 8.02 -17.52
C GLY A 160 -19.09 6.56 -17.32
N GLU A 161 -19.16 5.73 -18.36
CA GLU A 161 -19.46 4.28 -18.26
C GLU A 161 -18.22 3.39 -18.33
N GLN A 162 -17.22 3.71 -19.16
CA GLN A 162 -15.97 2.93 -19.23
C GLN A 162 -14.78 3.82 -19.61
N ILE A 163 -13.64 3.69 -18.91
CA ILE A 163 -12.46 4.53 -19.18
C ILE A 163 -12.01 4.46 -20.64
N GLY A 164 -12.02 3.27 -21.24
CA GLY A 164 -11.69 3.09 -22.66
C GLY A 164 -12.67 3.81 -23.59
N GLY A 165 -13.97 3.81 -23.24
CA GLY A 165 -15.00 4.55 -23.97
C GLY A 165 -14.85 6.07 -23.80
N ASP A 166 -14.56 6.52 -22.59
CA ASP A 166 -14.31 7.92 -22.25
C ASP A 166 -13.09 8.48 -23.00
N PHE A 167 -12.04 7.68 -23.12
CA PHE A 167 -10.90 8.01 -23.97
C PHE A 167 -11.27 8.08 -25.45
N CYS A 168 -12.12 7.16 -25.95
CA CYS A 168 -12.63 7.24 -27.33
C CYS A 168 -13.47 8.51 -27.58
N HIS A 169 -14.25 8.97 -26.60
CA HIS A 169 -14.97 10.26 -26.67
C HIS A 169 -14.01 11.44 -26.78
N LEU A 170 -12.94 11.46 -25.98
CA LEU A 170 -11.89 12.47 -26.09
C LEU A 170 -11.26 12.49 -27.49
N LEU A 171 -10.89 11.33 -28.03
CA LEU A 171 -10.29 11.24 -29.37
C LEU A 171 -11.29 11.60 -30.48
N ALA A 172 -12.56 11.21 -30.35
CA ALA A 172 -13.59 11.61 -31.29
C ALA A 172 -13.75 13.14 -31.34
N HIS A 173 -13.69 13.81 -30.18
CA HIS A 173 -13.73 15.28 -30.13
C HIS A 173 -12.47 15.91 -30.72
N TRP A 174 -11.28 15.31 -30.52
CA TRP A 174 -10.07 15.78 -31.18
C TRP A 174 -10.15 15.63 -32.71
N LEU A 175 -10.65 14.50 -33.20
CA LEU A 175 -10.79 14.26 -34.64
C LEU A 175 -11.88 15.16 -35.26
N ASP A 176 -12.94 15.44 -34.51
CA ASP A 176 -14.08 16.26 -34.90
C ASP A 176 -14.47 17.27 -33.78
N PRO A 177 -13.86 18.48 -33.78
CA PRO A 177 -14.08 19.48 -32.74
C PRO A 177 -15.52 20.01 -32.62
N GLY A 178 -16.40 19.70 -33.57
CA GLY A 178 -17.81 20.11 -33.55
C GLY A 178 -18.68 19.34 -32.54
N ARG A 179 -18.15 18.29 -31.93
CA ARG A 179 -18.88 17.44 -30.98
C ARG A 179 -19.17 18.17 -29.67
N GLU A 180 -20.34 17.91 -29.09
CA GLU A 180 -20.70 18.47 -27.78
C GLU A 180 -19.76 17.95 -26.68
N LEU A 181 -19.46 18.81 -25.71
CA LEU A 181 -18.69 18.40 -24.53
C LEU A 181 -19.53 17.49 -23.63
N PRO A 182 -18.95 16.43 -23.08
CA PRO A 182 -19.62 15.65 -22.05
C PRO A 182 -19.83 16.47 -20.77
N ALA A 183 -20.86 16.08 -20.01
CA ALA A 183 -21.17 16.66 -18.72
C ALA A 183 -20.00 16.46 -17.72
N ALA A 184 -19.91 17.38 -16.75
CA ALA A 184 -18.98 17.20 -15.65
C ALA A 184 -19.38 15.97 -14.81
N VAL A 185 -18.39 15.21 -14.37
CA VAL A 185 -18.61 14.08 -13.47
C VAL A 185 -18.27 14.45 -12.03
N PRO A 186 -18.93 13.84 -11.04
CA PRO A 186 -18.52 13.95 -9.65
C PRO A 186 -17.06 13.52 -9.45
N LEU A 187 -16.31 14.30 -8.67
CA LEU A 187 -14.91 14.01 -8.30
C LEU A 187 -14.82 13.16 -7.02
N ASP A 188 -15.86 12.37 -6.78
CA ASP A 188 -16.09 11.51 -5.62
C ASP A 188 -15.76 10.03 -5.91
N THR A 189 -14.91 9.74 -6.91
CA THR A 189 -14.23 8.44 -7.08
C THR A 189 -12.84 8.64 -7.73
N PRO A 190 -11.88 7.70 -7.67
CA PRO A 190 -10.61 7.80 -8.41
C PRO A 190 -10.86 7.88 -9.91
N ARG A 191 -11.88 7.16 -10.36
CA ARG A 191 -12.40 7.23 -11.72
C ARG A 191 -12.92 8.63 -12.05
N GLY A 192 -13.71 9.25 -11.19
CA GLY A 192 -14.18 10.63 -11.35
C GLY A 192 -13.04 11.63 -11.55
N TRP A 193 -11.91 11.43 -10.86
CA TRP A 193 -10.68 12.20 -11.09
C TRP A 193 -10.09 11.95 -12.48
N LEU A 194 -10.03 10.71 -12.96
CA LEU A 194 -9.58 10.43 -14.33
C LEU A 194 -10.47 11.09 -15.37
N LEU A 195 -11.77 10.90 -15.24
CA LEU A 195 -12.77 11.46 -16.16
C LEU A 195 -12.75 12.98 -16.15
N GLY A 196 -12.61 13.60 -14.97
CA GLY A 196 -12.41 15.03 -14.85
C GLY A 196 -11.17 15.49 -15.61
N ARG A 197 -10.08 14.71 -15.58
CA ARG A 197 -8.83 15.05 -16.26
C ARG A 197 -8.94 14.87 -17.76
N LEU A 198 -9.55 13.77 -18.23
CA LEU A 198 -9.90 13.58 -19.64
C LEU A 198 -10.73 14.77 -20.14
N ARG A 199 -11.70 15.22 -19.35
CA ARG A 199 -12.54 16.37 -19.67
C ARG A 199 -11.77 17.69 -19.72
N GLU A 200 -10.79 17.92 -18.84
CA GLU A 200 -9.94 19.11 -18.91
C GLU A 200 -9.12 19.14 -20.21
N VAL A 201 -8.54 18.02 -20.63
CA VAL A 201 -7.87 17.91 -21.94
C VAL A 201 -8.86 18.14 -23.08
N LEU A 202 -10.07 17.61 -22.98
CA LEU A 202 -11.13 17.80 -23.98
C LEU A 202 -11.52 19.29 -24.11
N VAL A 203 -11.63 20.01 -22.99
CA VAL A 203 -11.86 21.46 -22.96
C VAL A 203 -10.70 22.22 -23.63
N MET A 204 -9.44 21.82 -23.38
CA MET A 204 -8.28 22.42 -24.06
C MET A 204 -8.35 22.23 -25.58
N VAL A 205 -8.71 21.03 -26.03
CA VAL A 205 -8.87 20.70 -27.46
C VAL A 205 -9.95 21.56 -28.09
N ARG A 206 -11.10 21.73 -27.42
CA ARG A 206 -12.20 22.59 -27.88
C ARG A 206 -11.76 24.06 -27.97
N ASP A 207 -11.08 24.54 -26.95
CA ASP A 207 -10.71 25.95 -26.82
C ASP A 207 -9.46 26.31 -27.65
N GLY A 208 -8.81 25.31 -28.26
CA GLY A 208 -7.59 25.47 -29.05
C GLY A 208 -6.40 25.96 -28.23
N VAL A 209 -6.32 25.55 -26.96
CA VAL A 209 -5.26 25.96 -26.04
C VAL A 209 -4.24 24.84 -25.90
N ALA A 210 -3.17 24.92 -26.69
CA ALA A 210 -2.07 23.97 -26.62
C ALA A 210 -1.13 24.29 -25.45
N SER A 211 -1.01 23.35 -24.50
CA SER A 211 -0.10 23.44 -23.36
C SER A 211 0.19 22.05 -22.82
N ARG A 212 1.36 21.87 -22.21
CA ARG A 212 1.63 20.67 -21.42
C ARG A 212 0.76 20.62 -20.16
N LEU A 213 0.59 19.41 -19.63
CA LEU A 213 -0.09 19.16 -18.37
C LEU A 213 0.89 19.34 -17.21
N LEU A 214 0.48 20.06 -16.16
CA LEU A 214 1.27 20.14 -14.94
C LEU A 214 1.43 18.77 -14.31
N ALA A 215 0.39 17.93 -14.38
CA ALA A 215 0.36 16.60 -13.80
C ALA A 215 1.18 15.55 -14.56
N TYR A 216 1.85 15.89 -15.66
CA TYR A 216 2.62 14.91 -16.44
C TYR A 216 3.78 14.31 -15.62
N PRO A 217 3.78 13.00 -15.33
CA PRO A 217 4.77 12.41 -14.44
C PRO A 217 6.18 12.44 -15.04
N THR A 218 7.19 12.63 -14.20
CA THR A 218 8.61 12.61 -14.62
C THR A 218 9.18 11.19 -14.66
N ASP A 219 8.56 10.25 -13.95
CA ASP A 219 8.99 8.84 -13.92
C ASP A 219 7.81 7.87 -14.08
N ARG A 220 8.14 6.61 -14.39
CA ARG A 220 7.15 5.51 -14.55
C ARG A 220 6.37 5.18 -13.28
N GLU A 221 6.76 5.71 -12.13
CA GLU A 221 6.03 5.52 -10.88
C GLU A 221 4.92 6.56 -10.68
N GLY A 222 4.85 7.57 -11.55
CA GLY A 222 3.85 8.62 -11.50
C GLY A 222 4.28 9.82 -10.66
N TRP A 223 5.51 9.84 -10.15
CA TRP A 223 6.03 11.00 -9.43
C TRP A 223 6.34 12.13 -10.40
N ILE A 224 6.25 13.36 -9.88
CA ILE A 224 6.73 14.57 -10.54
C ILE A 224 7.88 15.12 -9.70
N ASP A 225 9.07 15.20 -10.30
CA ASP A 225 10.20 15.94 -9.73
C ASP A 225 9.75 17.39 -9.43
N PRO A 226 9.84 17.85 -8.16
CA PRO A 226 9.39 19.19 -7.79
C PRO A 226 10.09 20.31 -8.57
N VAL A 227 11.35 20.12 -9.00
CA VAL A 227 12.07 21.12 -9.81
C VAL A 227 11.43 21.22 -11.20
N VAL A 228 11.10 20.08 -11.81
CA VAL A 228 10.38 20.05 -13.09
C VAL A 228 8.99 20.67 -12.96
N LEU A 229 8.28 20.43 -11.84
CA LEU A 229 7.00 21.11 -11.61
C LEU A 229 7.18 22.61 -11.46
N ALA A 230 8.19 23.07 -10.72
CA ALA A 230 8.49 24.49 -10.57
C ALA A 230 8.76 25.17 -11.92
N GLU A 231 9.49 24.52 -12.83
CA GLU A 231 9.73 25.01 -14.18
C GLU A 231 8.43 25.15 -14.98
N ARG A 232 7.57 24.13 -14.96
CA ARG A 232 6.25 24.17 -15.61
C ARG A 232 5.36 25.28 -15.06
N VAL A 233 5.41 25.52 -13.75
CA VAL A 233 4.68 26.61 -13.08
C VAL A 233 5.17 27.97 -13.54
N ILE A 234 6.49 28.17 -13.66
CA ILE A 234 7.07 29.42 -14.16
C ILE A 234 6.67 29.67 -15.62
N GLU A 235 6.68 28.63 -16.46
CA GLU A 235 6.30 28.70 -17.86
C GLU A 235 4.81 29.04 -18.05
N THR A 236 3.93 28.38 -17.29
CA THR A 236 2.47 28.47 -17.48
C THR A 236 1.81 29.61 -16.71
N GLY A 237 2.33 29.94 -15.53
CA GLY A 237 1.70 30.87 -14.59
C GLY A 237 0.29 30.44 -14.16
N ASP A 238 -0.53 31.40 -13.70
CA ASP A 238 -1.86 31.13 -13.14
C ASP A 238 -2.89 30.63 -14.16
N GLN A 239 -2.58 30.62 -15.47
CA GLN A 239 -3.47 30.05 -16.49
C GLN A 239 -3.78 28.57 -16.23
N ALA A 240 -2.84 27.82 -15.66
CA ALA A 240 -3.06 26.43 -15.30
C ALA A 240 -4.16 26.23 -14.25
N LEU A 241 -4.52 27.24 -13.46
CA LEU A 241 -5.61 27.16 -12.47
C LEU A 241 -7.00 27.08 -13.11
N GLN A 242 -7.12 27.35 -14.41
CA GLN A 242 -8.33 27.06 -15.19
C GLN A 242 -8.56 25.55 -15.37
N ARG A 243 -7.52 24.73 -15.08
CA ARG A 243 -7.52 23.27 -15.03
C ARG A 243 -7.24 22.82 -13.58
N PRO A 244 -8.20 23.03 -12.67
CA PRO A 244 -7.99 22.79 -11.25
C PRO A 244 -7.64 21.33 -10.93
N LEU A 245 -8.06 20.37 -11.75
CA LEU A 245 -7.78 18.96 -11.51
C LEU A 245 -6.36 18.58 -11.95
N ASP A 246 -5.90 19.04 -13.12
CA ASP A 246 -4.49 18.93 -13.53
C ASP A 246 -3.55 19.52 -12.45
N THR A 247 -3.89 20.69 -11.92
CA THR A 247 -3.12 21.32 -10.83
C THR A 247 -3.16 20.48 -9.54
N ALA A 248 -4.34 20.01 -9.13
CA ALA A 248 -4.49 19.21 -7.92
C ALA A 248 -3.72 17.89 -8.01
N ILE A 249 -3.77 17.21 -9.17
CA ILE A 249 -3.03 15.98 -9.42
C ILE A 249 -1.53 16.23 -9.45
N ALA A 250 -1.07 17.34 -10.04
CA ALA A 250 0.34 17.71 -9.99
C ALA A 250 0.86 17.86 -8.56
N VAL A 251 0.06 18.48 -7.69
CA VAL A 251 0.36 18.61 -6.26
C VAL A 251 0.40 17.26 -5.54
N THR A 252 -0.57 16.36 -5.79
CA THR A 252 -0.57 15.04 -5.15
C THR A 252 0.53 14.11 -5.64
N ARG A 253 1.06 14.36 -6.86
CA ARG A 253 2.18 13.63 -7.47
C ARG A 253 3.55 14.23 -7.14
N LEU A 254 3.63 15.31 -6.35
CA LEU A 254 4.91 15.93 -6.00
C LEU A 254 5.82 14.95 -5.27
N ALA A 255 6.97 14.67 -5.86
CA ALA A 255 7.95 13.81 -5.24
C ALA A 255 8.41 14.40 -3.90
N PRO A 256 8.75 13.54 -2.93
CA PRO A 256 9.25 13.99 -1.64
C PRO A 256 10.69 14.54 -1.72
N TRP A 257 11.49 14.11 -2.71
CA TRP A 257 12.82 14.65 -2.99
C TRP A 257 12.74 15.94 -3.84
N GLY A 258 13.80 16.75 -3.85
CA GLY A 258 13.89 17.93 -4.73
C GLY A 258 13.06 19.15 -4.30
N ARG A 259 12.21 19.04 -3.27
CA ARG A 259 11.34 20.13 -2.78
C ARG A 259 12.10 21.39 -2.38
N ALA A 260 13.26 21.26 -1.71
CA ALA A 260 14.08 22.41 -1.32
C ALA A 260 14.60 23.18 -2.55
N ALA A 261 15.07 22.47 -3.57
CA ALA A 261 15.53 23.08 -4.82
C ALA A 261 14.36 23.73 -5.59
N ALA A 262 13.17 23.10 -5.58
CA ALA A 262 11.97 23.69 -6.14
C ALA A 262 11.53 24.98 -5.41
N LEU A 263 11.64 25.01 -4.07
CA LEU A 263 11.38 26.21 -3.27
C LEU A 263 12.33 27.35 -3.62
N GLU A 264 13.61 27.06 -3.78
CA GLU A 264 14.60 28.04 -4.25
C GLU A 264 14.24 28.55 -5.65
N ARG A 265 13.88 27.64 -6.57
CA ARG A 265 13.48 27.99 -7.95
C ARG A 265 12.23 28.86 -8.02
N LEU A 266 11.27 28.61 -7.12
CA LEU A 266 10.03 29.38 -6.99
C LEU A 266 10.18 30.62 -6.11
N SER A 267 11.37 30.90 -5.57
CA SER A 267 11.61 32.10 -4.78
C SER A 267 11.37 33.36 -5.62
N GLY A 268 10.51 34.26 -5.14
CA GLY A 268 10.15 35.49 -5.84
C GLY A 268 9.21 35.32 -7.05
N VAL A 269 8.78 34.11 -7.38
CA VAL A 269 7.79 33.88 -8.47
C VAL A 269 6.39 34.27 -7.96
N PRO A 270 5.73 35.29 -8.55
CA PRO A 270 4.40 35.70 -8.15
C PRO A 270 3.33 34.70 -8.63
N GLY A 271 2.10 34.84 -8.12
CA GLY A 271 0.94 34.08 -8.59
C GLY A 271 0.45 33.03 -7.59
N VAL A 272 -0.83 32.68 -7.73
CA VAL A 272 -1.53 31.71 -6.87
C VAL A 272 -0.96 30.31 -7.08
N LEU A 273 -0.64 29.93 -8.31
CA LEU A 273 -0.08 28.61 -8.63
C LEU A 273 1.31 28.42 -8.00
N ALA A 274 2.18 29.44 -8.09
CA ALA A 274 3.50 29.39 -7.45
C ALA A 274 3.37 29.27 -5.92
N ALA A 275 2.41 29.97 -5.31
CA ALA A 275 2.13 29.84 -3.88
C ALA A 275 1.64 28.43 -3.50
N VAL A 276 0.75 27.84 -4.31
CA VAL A 276 0.27 26.45 -4.14
C VAL A 276 1.42 25.46 -4.15
N VAL A 277 2.33 25.53 -5.13
CA VAL A 277 3.44 24.57 -5.24
C VAL A 277 4.48 24.79 -4.13
N ARG A 278 4.76 26.04 -3.73
CA ARG A 278 5.61 26.32 -2.55
C ARG A 278 5.03 25.71 -1.28
N ALA A 279 3.73 25.90 -1.03
CA ALA A 279 3.06 25.31 0.12
C ALA A 279 3.14 23.78 0.10
N ALA A 280 2.86 23.15 -1.04
CA ALA A 280 2.96 21.70 -1.21
C ALA A 280 4.39 21.15 -1.04
N CYS A 281 5.40 21.97 -1.33
CA CYS A 281 6.81 21.65 -1.07
C CYS A 281 7.23 21.84 0.39
N GLY A 282 6.33 22.30 1.27
CA GLY A 282 6.58 22.47 2.70
C GLY A 282 6.99 23.88 3.12
N ALA A 283 6.81 24.91 2.28
CA ALA A 283 6.97 26.28 2.73
C ALA A 283 5.96 26.57 3.86
N GLY A 284 6.48 27.02 5.02
CA GLY A 284 5.63 27.38 6.15
C GLY A 284 4.70 28.56 5.82
N PRO A 285 3.57 28.70 6.52
CA PRO A 285 2.65 29.84 6.34
C PRO A 285 3.31 31.19 6.66
N GLU A 286 4.40 31.18 7.43
CA GLU A 286 5.12 32.36 7.91
C GLU A 286 5.96 33.07 6.85
N THR A 287 6.13 32.53 5.63
CA THR A 287 6.86 33.21 4.56
C THR A 287 6.10 34.39 3.92
N GLY A 288 5.24 35.08 4.68
CA GLY A 288 4.62 36.37 4.36
C GLY A 288 3.45 36.35 3.38
N ASP A 289 3.60 35.66 2.24
CA ASP A 289 2.66 35.80 1.12
C ASP A 289 1.94 34.49 0.73
N GLY A 290 2.35 33.35 1.29
CA GLY A 290 1.90 32.02 0.84
C GLY A 290 0.47 31.66 1.24
N GLY A 291 0.10 31.86 2.51
CA GLY A 291 -1.17 31.36 3.05
C GLY A 291 -2.41 32.01 2.43
N ALA A 292 -2.40 33.33 2.26
CA ALA A 292 -3.52 34.05 1.67
C ALA A 292 -3.71 33.71 0.19
N ALA A 293 -2.62 33.60 -0.58
CA ALA A 293 -2.66 33.23 -1.98
C ALA A 293 -3.23 31.81 -2.18
N VAL A 294 -2.77 30.82 -1.39
CA VAL A 294 -3.33 29.45 -1.41
C VAL A 294 -4.82 29.47 -1.08
N GLY A 295 -5.27 30.36 -0.18
CA GLY A 295 -6.68 30.56 0.12
C GLY A 295 -7.54 30.95 -1.08
N THR A 296 -6.97 31.52 -2.14
CA THR A 296 -7.71 31.90 -3.37
C THR A 296 -7.72 30.79 -4.43
N ALA A 297 -6.93 29.73 -4.27
CA ALA A 297 -6.91 28.61 -5.21
C ALA A 297 -8.26 27.87 -5.23
N PRO A 298 -8.59 27.18 -6.34
CA PRO A 298 -9.77 26.31 -6.42
C PRO A 298 -9.80 25.29 -5.28
N GLU A 299 -11.01 24.97 -4.79
CA GLU A 299 -11.19 24.09 -3.62
C GLU A 299 -10.49 22.73 -3.79
N THR A 300 -10.54 22.12 -4.97
CA THR A 300 -9.86 20.86 -5.27
C THR A 300 -8.34 20.96 -5.08
N VAL A 301 -7.75 22.09 -5.46
CA VAL A 301 -6.31 22.35 -5.31
C VAL A 301 -5.94 22.57 -3.84
N ARG A 302 -6.75 23.36 -3.10
CA ARG A 302 -6.54 23.56 -1.66
C ARG A 302 -6.56 22.25 -0.88
N ARG A 303 -7.49 21.35 -1.21
CA ARG A 303 -7.56 20.01 -0.62
C ARG A 303 -6.32 19.17 -0.91
N ALA A 304 -5.80 19.24 -2.14
CA ALA A 304 -4.56 18.54 -2.51
C ALA A 304 -3.36 19.05 -1.70
N VAL A 305 -3.23 20.37 -1.49
CA VAL A 305 -2.17 20.96 -0.66
C VAL A 305 -2.32 20.52 0.81
N ALA A 306 -3.53 20.60 1.37
CA ALA A 306 -3.79 20.18 2.75
C ALA A 306 -3.41 18.72 2.98
N TRP A 307 -3.76 17.84 2.03
CA TRP A 307 -3.36 16.43 2.04
C TRP A 307 -1.83 16.28 2.04
N GLN A 308 -1.15 16.99 1.16
CA GLN A 308 0.31 16.93 1.04
C GLN A 308 1.05 17.39 2.31
N LEU A 309 0.39 18.23 3.11
CA LEU A 309 0.86 18.70 4.41
C LEU A 309 0.44 17.80 5.58
N GLY A 310 -0.19 16.64 5.31
CA GLY A 310 -0.66 15.71 6.32
C GLY A 310 -1.84 16.20 7.16
N GLN A 311 -2.58 17.20 6.67
CA GLN A 311 -3.75 17.70 7.38
C GLN A 311 -4.92 16.69 7.27
N PRO A 312 -5.70 16.48 8.36
CA PRO A 312 -6.93 15.71 8.27
C PRO A 312 -7.88 16.34 7.26
N HIS A 313 -8.41 15.54 6.32
CA HIS A 313 -9.38 16.02 5.33
C HIS A 313 -10.70 15.25 5.42
N ALA A 314 -11.80 15.94 5.12
CA ALA A 314 -13.13 15.34 4.95
C ALA A 314 -13.41 14.95 3.48
N GLY A 315 -12.36 14.83 2.66
CA GLY A 315 -12.46 14.48 1.25
C GLY A 315 -13.07 13.08 1.03
N PRO A 316 -13.57 12.80 -0.18
CA PRO A 316 -14.34 11.60 -0.44
C PRO A 316 -13.60 10.32 0.00
N PRO A 317 -14.33 9.33 0.55
CA PRO A 317 -13.80 8.31 1.43
C PRO A 317 -12.69 7.45 0.83
N TYR A 318 -12.81 7.06 -0.44
CA TYR A 318 -11.84 6.20 -1.13
C TYR A 318 -10.48 6.85 -1.40
N LEU A 319 -10.33 8.17 -1.24
CA LEU A 319 -8.99 8.73 -1.31
C LEU A 319 -8.16 8.29 -0.10
N PHE A 320 -8.76 7.99 1.07
CA PHE A 320 -7.98 7.85 2.31
C PHE A 320 -8.58 6.88 3.36
N GLY A 321 -9.39 5.91 2.96
CA GLY A 321 -9.91 4.83 3.81
C GLY A 321 -11.16 4.16 3.25
N GLU A 322 -11.46 2.93 3.67
CA GLU A 322 -12.82 2.39 3.41
C GLU A 322 -13.82 3.36 4.07
N PRO A 323 -14.89 3.80 3.37
CA PRO A 323 -15.91 4.57 4.04
C PRO A 323 -16.44 3.78 5.24
N ALA A 324 -16.75 4.45 6.36
CA ALA A 324 -17.51 3.82 7.44
C ALA A 324 -18.88 3.28 6.94
N ALA A 325 -19.32 3.74 5.77
CA ALA A 325 -20.49 3.28 5.02
C ALA A 325 -20.15 2.73 3.62
N ALA A 326 -18.88 2.35 3.36
CA ALA A 326 -18.60 1.55 2.18
C ALA A 326 -19.43 0.31 2.36
N PRO A 327 -20.16 -0.12 1.34
CA PRO A 327 -20.61 -1.48 1.37
C PRO A 327 -19.37 -2.35 1.63
N PRO A 328 -19.40 -3.23 2.65
CA PRO A 328 -18.27 -4.10 2.95
C PRO A 328 -17.85 -4.82 1.67
N ALA A 329 -16.59 -5.27 1.60
CA ALA A 329 -16.08 -6.08 0.48
C ALA A 329 -16.97 -7.30 0.13
N GLU A 330 -17.97 -7.62 0.96
CA GLU A 330 -19.11 -8.51 0.69
C GLU A 330 -20.06 -8.05 -0.43
N ILE A 331 -20.00 -6.81 -0.96
CA ILE A 331 -20.65 -6.41 -2.24
C ILE A 331 -19.86 -6.95 -3.46
N GLU A 332 -19.07 -8.01 -3.29
CA GLU A 332 -18.79 -8.90 -4.41
C GLU A 332 -20.09 -9.53 -4.94
N ILE A 333 -21.11 -9.69 -4.07
CA ILE A 333 -22.40 -10.29 -4.40
C ILE A 333 -23.51 -9.27 -4.14
N LEU A 334 -24.32 -8.98 -5.17
CA LEU A 334 -25.57 -8.22 -4.99
C LEU A 334 -26.45 -8.90 -3.94
N PRO A 335 -26.97 -8.19 -2.93
CA PRO A 335 -27.85 -8.80 -1.95
C PRO A 335 -29.06 -9.44 -2.65
N ASN A 336 -29.48 -10.62 -2.20
CA ASN A 336 -30.62 -11.35 -2.79
C ASN A 336 -31.88 -10.48 -2.93
N SER A 337 -32.09 -9.55 -1.99
CA SER A 337 -33.19 -8.59 -2.02
C SER A 337 -33.21 -7.69 -3.25
N ALA A 338 -32.07 -7.45 -3.90
CA ALA A 338 -32.02 -6.69 -5.15
C ALA A 338 -32.50 -7.53 -6.35
N TYR A 339 -32.27 -8.85 -6.35
CA TYR A 339 -32.83 -9.75 -7.36
C TYR A 339 -34.35 -9.85 -7.22
N ASP A 340 -34.86 -9.88 -5.99
CA ASP A 340 -36.31 -9.93 -5.73
C ASP A 340 -37.04 -8.65 -6.17
N GLN A 341 -36.33 -7.51 -6.21
CA GLN A 341 -36.85 -6.21 -6.63
C GLN A 341 -36.62 -5.91 -8.11
N ALA A 342 -35.93 -6.79 -8.84
CA ALA A 342 -35.63 -6.59 -10.24
C ALA A 342 -36.90 -6.58 -11.09
N ARG A 343 -36.97 -5.69 -12.09
CA ARG A 343 -38.07 -5.70 -13.05
C ARG A 343 -37.83 -6.81 -14.07
N HIS A 344 -38.83 -7.66 -14.25
CA HIS A 344 -38.79 -8.75 -15.23
C HIS A 344 -39.16 -8.19 -16.61
N VAL A 345 -38.18 -8.03 -17.50
CA VAL A 345 -38.38 -7.58 -18.87
C VAL A 345 -38.37 -8.78 -19.81
N PRO A 346 -39.51 -9.16 -20.41
CA PRO A 346 -39.56 -10.29 -21.33
C PRO A 346 -38.78 -9.98 -22.61
N MET A 347 -37.93 -10.93 -23.03
CA MET A 347 -37.13 -10.81 -24.25
C MET A 347 -37.83 -11.44 -25.46
N PRO A 348 -37.58 -10.95 -26.69
CA PRO A 348 -38.21 -11.47 -27.92
C PRO A 348 -38.02 -12.97 -28.20
N GLY A 349 -37.07 -13.64 -27.55
CA GLY A 349 -36.78 -15.07 -27.68
C GLY A 349 -37.32 -15.97 -26.55
N GLY A 350 -38.17 -15.46 -25.65
CA GLY A 350 -38.76 -16.26 -24.56
C GLY A 350 -37.94 -16.33 -23.26
N GLY A 351 -37.03 -15.38 -23.03
CA GLY A 351 -36.31 -15.20 -21.77
C GLY A 351 -36.83 -14.02 -20.94
N ILE A 352 -36.34 -13.88 -19.71
CA ILE A 352 -36.59 -12.71 -18.85
C ILE A 352 -35.23 -12.06 -18.55
N TYR A 353 -35.10 -10.77 -18.86
CA TYR A 353 -34.01 -9.92 -18.40
C TYR A 353 -34.40 -9.26 -17.08
N LEU A 354 -33.51 -9.31 -16.09
CA LEU A 354 -33.70 -8.63 -14.81
C LEU A 354 -33.16 -7.20 -14.92
N GLU A 355 -34.05 -6.23 -15.12
CA GLU A 355 -33.67 -4.82 -15.13
C GLU A 355 -33.53 -4.33 -13.69
N MET A 356 -32.28 -4.14 -13.27
CA MET A 356 -31.90 -3.73 -11.91
C MET A 356 -31.30 -2.33 -11.85
N THR A 357 -31.13 -1.66 -13.01
CA THR A 357 -30.51 -0.32 -13.14
C THR A 357 -31.20 0.78 -12.35
N HIS A 358 -32.46 0.58 -11.96
CA HIS A 358 -33.23 1.51 -11.14
C HIS A 358 -33.03 1.32 -9.62
N LEU A 359 -32.38 0.24 -9.19
CA LEU A 359 -32.17 -0.10 -7.77
C LEU A 359 -30.89 0.57 -7.25
N PRO A 360 -30.94 1.35 -6.14
CA PRO A 360 -29.76 1.97 -5.55
C PRO A 360 -28.64 0.99 -5.20
N GLU A 361 -28.99 -0.21 -4.73
CA GLU A 361 -28.04 -1.28 -4.38
C GLU A 361 -27.33 -1.83 -5.62
N PHE A 362 -28.06 -1.98 -6.73
CA PHE A 362 -27.48 -2.38 -8.01
C PHE A 362 -26.59 -1.28 -8.57
N GLN A 363 -27.00 -0.01 -8.49
CA GLN A 363 -26.14 1.11 -8.89
C GLN A 363 -24.89 1.22 -8.02
N ALA A 364 -24.98 0.90 -6.72
CA ALA A 364 -23.81 0.85 -5.83
C ALA A 364 -22.90 -0.35 -6.16
N TRP A 365 -23.47 -1.54 -6.36
CA TRP A 365 -22.74 -2.73 -6.78
C TRP A 365 -22.10 -2.55 -8.16
N GLN A 366 -22.82 -1.97 -9.11
CA GLN A 366 -22.33 -1.69 -10.47
C GLN A 366 -21.20 -0.65 -10.42
N ARG A 367 -21.34 0.43 -9.64
CA ARG A 367 -20.22 1.37 -9.40
C ARG A 367 -19.01 0.69 -8.79
N TRP A 368 -19.21 -0.26 -7.87
CA TRP A 368 -18.15 -1.07 -7.28
C TRP A 368 -17.54 -2.07 -8.27
N HIS A 369 -18.34 -2.75 -9.09
CA HIS A 369 -17.90 -3.70 -10.11
C HIS A 369 -17.28 -3.02 -11.33
N GLU A 370 -17.70 -1.82 -11.69
CA GLU A 370 -17.01 -0.99 -12.67
C GLU A 370 -15.66 -0.54 -12.10
N PHE A 371 -15.61 -0.15 -10.83
CA PHE A 371 -14.34 0.09 -10.13
C PHE A 371 -13.45 -1.16 -10.06
N ALA A 372 -14.03 -2.35 -9.82
CA ALA A 372 -13.33 -3.63 -9.65
C ALA A 372 -12.95 -4.31 -10.98
N GLY A 373 -13.80 -4.20 -12.00
CA GLY A 373 -13.59 -4.74 -13.35
C GLY A 373 -12.60 -3.88 -14.14
N ASP A 374 -12.66 -2.57 -13.94
CA ASP A 374 -11.64 -1.63 -14.39
C ASP A 374 -10.49 -1.52 -13.38
N ALA A 375 -10.45 -2.34 -12.32
CA ALA A 375 -9.44 -2.25 -11.26
C ALA A 375 -8.02 -2.34 -11.79
N ARG A 376 -7.77 -3.06 -12.88
CA ARG A 376 -6.42 -3.08 -13.47
C ARG A 376 -5.99 -1.71 -13.97
N TYR A 377 -6.93 -0.94 -14.51
CA TYR A 377 -6.69 0.41 -14.99
C TYR A 377 -6.79 1.42 -13.86
N SER A 378 -7.87 1.41 -13.07
CA SER A 378 -8.12 2.34 -11.99
C SER A 378 -7.10 2.21 -10.87
N THR A 379 -6.63 1.00 -10.51
CA THR A 379 -5.58 0.86 -9.49
C THR A 379 -4.21 1.24 -10.01
N ALA A 380 -3.81 0.80 -11.20
CA ALA A 380 -2.53 1.20 -11.78
C ALA A 380 -2.48 2.71 -12.01
N TRP A 381 -3.60 3.31 -12.40
CA TRP A 381 -3.69 4.74 -12.62
C TRP A 381 -3.80 5.53 -11.31
N ALA A 382 -4.64 5.11 -10.35
CA ALA A 382 -4.68 5.67 -9.01
C ALA A 382 -3.31 5.63 -8.35
N SER A 383 -2.56 4.55 -8.58
CA SER A 383 -1.19 4.42 -8.11
C SER A 383 -0.28 5.53 -8.56
N THR A 384 -0.39 5.90 -9.83
CA THR A 384 0.41 6.99 -10.37
C THR A 384 -0.10 8.35 -9.93
N HIS A 385 -1.37 8.50 -9.54
CA HIS A 385 -1.98 9.77 -9.12
C HIS A 385 -1.68 10.12 -7.66
N TRP A 386 -1.64 9.10 -6.82
CA TRP A 386 -1.31 9.23 -5.41
C TRP A 386 -0.19 8.24 -5.07
N PRO A 387 1.01 8.43 -5.62
CA PRO A 387 2.13 7.53 -5.36
C PRO A 387 2.57 7.55 -3.89
N GLY A 388 2.19 8.59 -3.14
CA GLY A 388 2.37 8.68 -1.68
C GLY A 388 1.19 8.16 -0.83
N ASP A 389 0.00 7.97 -1.41
CA ASP A 389 -1.11 7.34 -0.68
C ASP A 389 -1.00 5.83 -0.79
N THR A 390 -0.98 5.16 0.36
CA THR A 390 -0.80 3.73 0.44
C THR A 390 -2.10 2.96 0.63
N GLY A 391 -3.23 3.64 0.89
CA GLY A 391 -4.51 3.00 1.21
C GLY A 391 -5.13 2.21 0.06
N TRP A 392 -5.03 2.73 -1.17
CA TRP A 392 -5.67 2.13 -2.35
C TRP A 392 -4.99 0.83 -2.84
N VAL A 393 -3.73 0.58 -2.48
CA VAL A 393 -2.97 -0.61 -2.88
C VAL A 393 -3.59 -1.90 -2.33
N TRP A 394 -4.34 -1.80 -1.23
CA TRP A 394 -4.79 -2.97 -0.46
C TRP A 394 -6.18 -3.47 -0.84
N THR A 395 -6.92 -2.72 -1.65
CA THR A 395 -8.30 -3.04 -2.05
C THR A 395 -8.36 -4.12 -3.15
N VAL A 396 -7.25 -4.39 -3.87
CA VAL A 396 -7.24 -5.31 -5.03
C VAL A 396 -6.33 -6.55 -4.82
N GLY A 397 -6.05 -6.87 -3.55
CA GLY A 397 -5.31 -8.06 -3.13
C GLY A 397 -3.79 -7.98 -3.34
N LEU A 398 -3.07 -9.05 -2.99
CA LEU A 398 -1.61 -9.20 -3.13
C LEU A 398 -1.09 -9.03 -4.57
N HIS A 399 -1.97 -8.89 -5.56
CA HIS A 399 -1.62 -8.70 -6.97
C HIS A 399 -1.28 -7.25 -7.34
N ALA A 400 -1.51 -6.28 -6.44
CA ALA A 400 -0.94 -4.96 -6.62
C ALA A 400 0.59 -5.06 -6.44
N ARG A 401 1.34 -5.16 -7.55
CA ARG A 401 2.81 -5.22 -7.58
C ARG A 401 3.48 -4.19 -6.65
N ARG A 402 2.83 -3.06 -6.40
CA ARG A 402 3.29 -2.00 -5.49
C ARG A 402 3.16 -2.36 -3.99
N ALA A 403 2.14 -3.12 -3.59
CA ALA A 403 2.04 -3.65 -2.22
C ALA A 403 3.21 -4.56 -1.90
N LEU A 404 3.54 -5.42 -2.86
CA LEU A 404 4.69 -6.31 -2.76
C LEU A 404 6.00 -5.52 -2.68
N ARG A 405 6.11 -4.35 -3.32
CA ARG A 405 7.30 -3.49 -3.12
C ARG A 405 7.44 -3.06 -1.67
N TRP A 406 6.39 -2.64 -0.99
CA TRP A 406 6.51 -2.35 0.44
C TRP A 406 6.83 -3.59 1.27
N LEU A 407 6.47 -4.79 0.84
CA LEU A 407 6.77 -6.00 1.62
C LEU A 407 8.17 -6.57 1.30
N LEU A 408 8.67 -6.36 0.09
CA LEU A 408 9.88 -6.99 -0.45
C LEU A 408 11.06 -6.03 -0.62
N GLU A 409 10.84 -4.72 -0.79
CA GLU A 409 11.93 -3.75 -0.95
C GLU A 409 12.45 -3.34 0.43
N PRO A 410 13.71 -3.67 0.80
CA PRO A 410 14.27 -3.36 2.12
C PRO A 410 14.32 -1.86 2.43
N GLY A 411 14.27 -1.03 1.39
CA GLY A 411 14.19 0.42 1.52
C GLY A 411 12.81 0.95 1.89
N GLN A 412 11.70 0.27 1.68
CA GLN A 412 10.41 0.93 1.91
C GLN A 412 10.08 1.02 3.42
N PRO A 413 9.42 2.05 3.95
CA PRO A 413 8.80 1.94 5.28
C PRO A 413 7.72 0.84 5.25
N LEU A 414 7.41 0.25 6.40
CA LEU A 414 6.31 -0.71 6.52
C LEU A 414 5.08 0.01 7.11
N PRO A 415 4.10 0.43 6.27
CA PRO A 415 2.92 1.13 6.77
C PRO A 415 2.02 0.19 7.59
N ALA A 416 1.20 0.75 8.48
CA ALA A 416 0.32 -0.02 9.38
C ALA A 416 -0.70 -0.87 8.60
N GLU A 417 -1.11 -0.39 7.43
CA GLU A 417 -2.01 -1.08 6.49
C GLU A 417 -1.33 -2.31 5.88
N ALA A 418 -0.05 -2.21 5.52
CA ALA A 418 0.74 -3.37 5.05
C ALA A 418 0.83 -4.45 6.13
N MET A 419 1.08 -4.03 7.37
CA MET A 419 1.12 -4.94 8.52
C MET A 419 -0.23 -5.63 8.73
N SER A 420 -1.31 -4.86 8.70
CA SER A 420 -2.68 -5.36 8.86
C SER A 420 -3.04 -6.36 7.76
N ARG A 421 -2.63 -6.08 6.51
CA ARG A 421 -2.82 -7.02 5.40
C ARG A 421 -1.94 -8.26 5.56
N LEU A 422 -0.70 -8.12 5.98
CA LEU A 422 0.20 -9.25 6.18
C LEU A 422 -0.36 -10.22 7.24
N LEU A 423 -0.85 -9.66 8.35
CA LEU A 423 -1.58 -10.43 9.37
C LEU A 423 -2.86 -11.03 8.80
N ARG A 424 -3.55 -10.34 7.88
CA ARG A 424 -4.73 -10.88 7.22
C ARG A 424 -4.41 -12.13 6.41
N GLU A 425 -3.35 -12.08 5.63
CA GLU A 425 -2.90 -13.20 4.80
C GLU A 425 -2.39 -14.37 5.66
N ALA A 426 -1.72 -14.09 6.79
CA ALA A 426 -1.34 -15.10 7.77
C ALA A 426 -2.54 -15.81 8.42
N ALA A 427 -3.67 -15.10 8.55
CA ALA A 427 -4.89 -15.61 9.14
C ALA A 427 -5.85 -16.29 8.13
N GLY A 428 -5.62 -16.08 6.83
CA GLY A 428 -6.50 -16.51 5.73
C GLY A 428 -6.52 -18.03 5.48
N ASP A 429 -7.47 -18.49 4.66
CA ASP A 429 -7.67 -19.93 4.37
C ASP A 429 -6.66 -20.54 3.39
N SER A 430 -6.01 -19.74 2.53
CA SER A 430 -5.01 -20.22 1.57
C SER A 430 -3.68 -20.56 2.25
N ALA A 431 -3.21 -21.81 2.13
CA ALA A 431 -1.94 -22.25 2.69
C ALA A 431 -0.72 -21.55 2.06
N GLU A 432 -0.78 -21.30 0.76
CA GLU A 432 0.28 -20.61 0.00
C GLU A 432 0.42 -19.15 0.46
N ARG A 433 -0.70 -18.44 0.62
CA ARG A 433 -0.68 -17.05 1.11
C ARG A 433 -0.18 -16.96 2.54
N ARG A 434 -0.52 -17.92 3.40
CA ARG A 434 0.03 -18.00 4.76
C ARG A 434 1.53 -18.25 4.77
N ALA A 435 2.02 -19.15 3.91
CA ALA A 435 3.44 -19.43 3.78
C ALA A 435 4.19 -18.16 3.33
N LEU A 436 3.69 -17.49 2.29
CA LEU A 436 4.23 -16.21 1.82
C LEU A 436 4.21 -15.15 2.93
N ALA A 437 3.12 -15.03 3.69
CA ALA A 437 3.03 -14.09 4.80
C ALA A 437 4.08 -14.36 5.89
N ALA A 438 4.33 -15.63 6.22
CA ALA A 438 5.39 -16.00 7.16
C ALA A 438 6.78 -15.66 6.60
N ASP A 439 7.04 -15.93 5.32
CA ASP A 439 8.32 -15.61 4.68
C ASP A 439 8.54 -14.08 4.60
N LEU A 440 7.47 -13.30 4.41
CA LEU A 440 7.51 -11.84 4.46
C LEU A 440 7.74 -11.31 5.88
N PHE A 441 7.15 -11.91 6.92
CA PHE A 441 7.48 -11.55 8.31
C PHE A 441 8.97 -11.76 8.62
N VAL A 442 9.54 -12.86 8.12
CA VAL A 442 10.97 -13.17 8.25
C VAL A 442 11.80 -12.08 7.56
N GLN A 443 11.52 -11.83 6.28
CA GLN A 443 12.20 -10.79 5.51
C GLN A 443 12.13 -9.42 6.19
N LEU A 444 10.96 -9.01 6.69
CA LEU A 444 10.78 -7.70 7.34
C LEU A 444 11.53 -7.58 8.68
N ILE A 445 11.69 -8.68 9.42
CA ILE A 445 12.48 -8.73 10.65
C ILE A 445 13.98 -8.69 10.32
N ASP A 446 14.43 -9.45 9.33
CA ASP A 446 15.82 -9.42 8.83
C ASP A 446 16.17 -8.02 8.30
N ASP A 447 15.24 -7.39 7.58
CA ASP A 447 15.38 -6.02 7.10
C ASP A 447 15.36 -4.99 8.25
N GLY A 448 15.04 -5.38 9.49
CA GLY A 448 14.89 -4.48 10.64
C GLY A 448 13.72 -3.49 10.49
N ARG A 449 12.81 -3.75 9.54
CA ARG A 449 11.64 -2.91 9.21
C ARG A 449 10.43 -3.25 10.07
N LEU A 450 10.41 -4.45 10.63
CA LEU A 450 9.43 -4.90 11.60
C LEU A 450 10.09 -5.15 12.96
N THR A 451 9.68 -4.35 13.95
CA THR A 451 10.11 -4.49 15.35
C THR A 451 9.04 -5.12 16.23
N SER A 452 9.44 -5.59 17.40
CA SER A 452 8.51 -6.18 18.37
C SER A 452 7.38 -5.23 18.82
N PRO A 453 7.60 -3.91 19.03
CA PRO A 453 6.51 -3.00 19.38
C PRO A 453 5.52 -2.80 18.22
N GLN A 454 5.99 -2.72 16.97
CA GLN A 454 5.12 -2.59 15.80
C GLN A 454 4.26 -3.83 15.58
N LEU A 455 4.86 -5.02 15.68
CA LEU A 455 4.13 -6.28 15.59
C LEU A 455 3.14 -6.43 16.76
N GLY A 456 3.56 -6.10 17.99
CA GLY A 456 2.69 -6.14 19.17
C GLY A 456 1.49 -5.20 19.04
N ALA A 457 1.72 -3.96 18.62
CA ALA A 457 0.66 -2.98 18.38
C ALA A 457 -0.33 -3.46 17.31
N ALA A 458 0.16 -4.05 16.22
CA ALA A 458 -0.69 -4.61 15.18
C ALA A 458 -1.55 -5.77 15.72
N LEU A 459 -0.96 -6.69 16.50
CA LEU A 459 -1.68 -7.82 17.12
C LEU A 459 -2.76 -7.35 18.14
N SER A 460 -2.63 -6.15 18.69
CA SER A 460 -3.53 -5.56 19.68
C SER A 460 -4.55 -4.56 19.14
N ALA A 461 -4.52 -4.21 17.85
CA ALA A 461 -5.36 -3.15 17.30
C ALA A 461 -6.88 -3.47 17.47
N PRO A 462 -7.69 -2.54 18.04
CA PRO A 462 -9.13 -2.72 18.26
C PRO A 462 -9.98 -2.50 16.99
N ALA A 463 -11.11 -3.21 16.83
CA ALA A 463 -12.05 -3.02 15.72
C ALA A 463 -12.67 -1.59 15.72
N PRO A 464 -13.02 -0.96 14.57
CA PRO A 464 -13.27 -1.53 13.22
C PRO A 464 -12.04 -1.60 12.29
N SER A 465 -10.97 -0.88 12.60
CA SER A 465 -9.66 -1.01 11.91
C SER A 465 -8.84 -2.22 12.40
N GLY A 466 -9.25 -2.82 13.52
CA GLY A 466 -8.48 -3.82 14.23
C GLY A 466 -8.75 -5.27 13.89
N LEU A 467 -7.77 -6.07 14.28
CA LEU A 467 -7.59 -7.47 13.96
C LEU A 467 -8.34 -8.40 14.92
N SER A 468 -9.46 -7.97 15.53
CA SER A 468 -10.26 -8.86 16.38
C SER A 468 -10.71 -10.12 15.61
N TRP A 469 -10.98 -9.95 14.32
CA TRP A 469 -11.30 -11.02 13.38
C TRP A 469 -10.10 -11.99 13.17
N VAL A 470 -8.85 -11.51 13.27
CA VAL A 470 -7.64 -12.36 13.17
C VAL A 470 -7.66 -13.40 14.27
N TRP A 471 -8.29 -13.11 15.40
CA TRP A 471 -8.40 -14.04 16.53
C TRP A 471 -9.71 -14.83 16.56
N ALA A 472 -10.63 -14.56 15.63
CA ALA A 472 -11.91 -15.25 15.54
C ALA A 472 -11.77 -16.61 14.84
N GLY A 473 -12.44 -17.62 15.39
CA GLY A 473 -12.55 -18.94 14.74
C GLY A 473 -11.21 -19.59 14.38
N PRO A 474 -11.09 -20.18 13.18
CA PRO A 474 -9.83 -20.79 12.69
C PRO A 474 -8.70 -19.79 12.44
N ALA A 475 -9.01 -18.51 12.23
CA ALA A 475 -8.03 -17.48 11.85
C ALA A 475 -6.93 -17.32 12.92
N GLY A 476 -7.31 -17.29 14.20
CA GLY A 476 -6.35 -17.07 15.29
C GLY A 476 -5.32 -18.18 15.42
N TYR A 477 -5.74 -19.43 15.15
CA TYR A 477 -4.82 -20.56 15.12
C TYR A 477 -3.82 -20.41 13.96
N ARG A 478 -4.29 -20.00 12.78
CA ARG A 478 -3.44 -19.84 11.58
C ARG A 478 -2.39 -18.75 11.74
N THR A 479 -2.77 -17.64 12.38
CA THR A 479 -1.83 -16.58 12.75
C THR A 479 -0.75 -17.10 13.71
N VAL A 480 -1.14 -17.86 14.75
CA VAL A 480 -0.16 -18.48 15.67
C VAL A 480 0.77 -19.44 14.94
N GLU A 481 0.27 -20.20 13.95
CA GLU A 481 1.11 -21.09 13.13
C GLU A 481 2.14 -20.30 12.30
N ALA A 482 1.72 -19.20 11.67
CA ALA A 482 2.62 -18.31 10.93
C ALA A 482 3.70 -17.73 11.86
N LEU A 483 3.33 -17.22 13.04
CA LEU A 483 4.28 -16.70 14.03
C LEU A 483 5.22 -17.79 14.57
N ARG A 484 4.74 -19.03 14.72
CA ARG A 484 5.59 -20.18 15.07
C ARG A 484 6.63 -20.44 13.99
N ARG A 485 6.24 -20.40 12.71
CA ARG A 485 7.18 -20.57 11.59
C ARG A 485 8.22 -19.45 11.56
N VAL A 486 7.81 -18.20 11.76
CA VAL A 486 8.71 -17.04 11.84
C VAL A 486 9.72 -17.20 12.97
N SER A 487 9.26 -17.51 14.18
CA SER A 487 10.13 -17.68 15.35
C SER A 487 11.11 -18.87 15.24
N ALA A 488 10.84 -19.85 14.38
CA ALA A 488 11.74 -20.97 14.13
C ALA A 488 12.94 -20.62 13.23
N VAL A 489 12.98 -19.45 12.60
CA VAL A 489 14.03 -19.08 11.63
C VAL A 489 15.37 -18.78 12.30
N SER A 490 15.37 -17.90 13.31
CA SER A 490 16.59 -17.51 14.03
C SER A 490 16.28 -16.96 15.43
N PRO A 491 17.29 -16.82 16.31
CA PRO A 491 17.11 -16.21 17.64
C PRO A 491 16.55 -14.79 17.59
N LEU A 492 16.87 -14.02 16.54
CA LEU A 492 16.30 -12.69 16.32
C LEU A 492 14.78 -12.77 16.16
N HIS A 493 14.30 -13.64 15.26
CA HIS A 493 12.88 -13.82 15.01
C HIS A 493 12.12 -14.32 16.24
N ALA A 494 12.69 -15.29 16.96
CA ALA A 494 12.11 -15.77 18.22
C ALA A 494 11.96 -14.64 19.24
N THR A 495 13.00 -13.81 19.41
CA THR A 495 13.00 -12.66 20.32
C THR A 495 11.95 -11.62 19.92
N VAL A 496 11.88 -11.25 18.64
CA VAL A 496 10.89 -10.29 18.13
C VAL A 496 9.47 -10.78 18.36
N VAL A 497 9.18 -12.04 18.02
CA VAL A 497 7.83 -12.63 18.21
C VAL A 497 7.49 -12.73 19.70
N ARG A 498 8.42 -13.16 20.57
CA ARG A 498 8.21 -13.25 22.03
C ARG A 498 7.82 -11.90 22.62
N ARG A 499 8.59 -10.86 22.30
CA ARG A 499 8.35 -9.49 22.78
C ARG A 499 7.05 -8.92 22.22
N ALA A 500 6.74 -9.16 20.94
CA ALA A 500 5.47 -8.73 20.34
C ALA A 500 4.26 -9.40 21.00
N LEU A 501 4.34 -10.71 21.28
CA LEU A 501 3.30 -11.43 22.02
C LEU A 501 3.15 -10.87 23.44
N THR A 502 4.26 -10.58 24.12
CA THR A 502 4.26 -9.96 25.44
C THR A 502 3.58 -8.59 25.42
N ALA A 503 3.99 -7.71 24.51
CA ALA A 503 3.40 -6.38 24.35
C ALA A 503 1.91 -6.42 24.00
N SER A 504 1.45 -7.46 23.30
CA SER A 504 0.05 -7.61 22.93
C SER A 504 -0.84 -8.25 24.01
N ALA A 505 -0.25 -8.78 25.08
CA ALA A 505 -0.95 -9.52 26.13
C ALA A 505 -2.13 -8.77 26.77
N PRO A 506 -2.08 -7.43 27.00
CA PRO A 506 -3.23 -6.69 27.53
C PRO A 506 -4.52 -6.81 26.71
N ALA A 507 -4.40 -7.03 25.39
CA ALA A 507 -5.56 -7.23 24.52
C ALA A 507 -6.16 -8.66 24.61
N TRP A 508 -5.48 -9.61 25.26
CA TRP A 508 -5.84 -11.02 25.22
C TRP A 508 -7.06 -11.39 26.07
N CYS A 509 -7.41 -10.56 27.06
CA CYS A 509 -8.56 -10.81 27.96
C CYS A 509 -9.89 -10.92 27.21
N ALA A 510 -9.99 -10.28 26.03
CA ALA A 510 -11.18 -10.32 25.19
C ALA A 510 -11.19 -11.49 24.18
N LEU A 511 -10.13 -12.29 24.12
CA LEU A 511 -9.99 -13.32 23.09
C LEU A 511 -10.77 -14.60 23.40
N PRO A 512 -11.25 -15.32 22.37
CA PRO A 512 -11.79 -16.65 22.55
C PRO A 512 -10.77 -17.59 23.23
N ALA A 513 -11.24 -18.43 24.15
CA ALA A 513 -10.38 -19.31 24.97
C ALA A 513 -9.42 -20.18 24.13
N ARG A 514 -9.84 -20.60 22.93
CA ARG A 514 -9.01 -21.36 21.99
C ARG A 514 -7.82 -20.55 21.47
N ALA A 515 -8.04 -19.32 21.01
CA ALA A 515 -6.99 -18.43 20.53
C ALA A 515 -6.04 -18.06 21.67
N LEU A 516 -6.58 -17.73 22.85
CA LEU A 516 -5.81 -17.45 24.06
C LEU A 516 -4.87 -18.62 24.43
N CYS A 517 -5.37 -19.86 24.41
CA CYS A 517 -4.54 -21.03 24.70
C CYS A 517 -3.42 -21.21 23.65
N ALA A 518 -3.68 -20.92 22.38
CA ALA A 518 -2.67 -21.05 21.32
C ALA A 518 -1.55 -20.01 21.49
N LEU A 519 -1.91 -18.75 21.79
CA LEU A 519 -0.95 -17.67 22.07
C LEU A 519 -0.09 -17.97 23.30
N LEU A 520 -0.72 -18.36 24.41
CA LEU A 520 0.00 -18.72 25.63
C LEU A 520 0.92 -19.94 25.43
N THR A 521 0.55 -20.89 24.56
CA THR A 521 1.40 -22.04 24.24
C THR A 521 2.64 -21.60 23.46
N LEU A 522 2.48 -20.74 22.45
CA LEU A 522 3.61 -20.20 21.71
C LEU A 522 4.50 -19.34 22.61
N LEU A 523 3.94 -18.49 23.46
CA LEU A 523 4.70 -17.66 24.39
C LEU A 523 5.51 -18.52 25.38
N ASP A 524 4.93 -19.58 25.95
CA ASP A 524 5.62 -20.53 26.84
C ASP A 524 6.80 -21.22 26.13
N GLN A 525 6.60 -21.64 24.88
CA GLN A 525 7.66 -22.23 24.05
C GLN A 525 8.82 -21.25 23.81
N LEU A 526 8.51 -19.98 23.49
CA LEU A 526 9.52 -18.96 23.27
C LEU A 526 10.26 -18.57 24.55
N CYS A 527 9.55 -18.44 25.68
CA CYS A 527 10.18 -18.18 26.98
C CYS A 527 11.10 -19.35 27.39
N THR A 528 10.71 -20.59 27.08
CA THR A 528 11.53 -21.78 27.32
C THR A 528 12.79 -21.79 26.45
N ALA A 529 12.67 -21.39 25.18
CA ALA A 529 13.80 -21.35 24.25
C ALA A 529 14.83 -20.28 24.64
N ASP A 530 14.37 -19.10 25.05
CA ASP A 530 15.24 -17.98 25.44
C ASP A 530 15.68 -18.04 26.91
N GLY A 531 14.99 -18.84 27.74
CA GLY A 531 15.16 -18.87 29.20
C GLY A 531 14.71 -17.59 29.91
N ILE A 532 13.89 -16.77 29.26
CA ILE A 532 13.50 -15.43 29.73
C ILE A 532 11.96 -15.30 29.67
N GLY A 533 11.36 -14.89 30.79
CA GLY A 533 9.94 -14.60 30.91
C GLY A 533 9.56 -13.18 30.46
N PRO A 534 8.27 -12.83 30.48
CA PRO A 534 7.79 -11.48 30.17
C PRO A 534 8.31 -10.43 31.16
N VAL A 535 8.93 -9.37 30.63
CA VAL A 535 9.48 -8.24 31.41
C VAL A 535 8.45 -7.14 31.65
N ASP A 536 7.50 -6.96 30.73
CA ASP A 536 6.49 -5.89 30.79
C ASP A 536 5.47 -6.09 31.92
N ASP A 537 5.32 -5.09 32.80
CA ASP A 537 4.44 -5.15 33.96
C ASP A 537 2.97 -5.32 33.59
N ALA A 538 2.50 -4.69 32.50
CA ALA A 538 1.12 -4.80 32.05
C ALA A 538 0.80 -6.22 31.57
N ALA A 539 1.70 -6.82 30.78
CA ALA A 539 1.61 -8.21 30.37
C ALA A 539 1.63 -9.17 31.57
N ARG A 540 2.52 -8.95 32.54
CA ARG A 540 2.59 -9.76 33.76
C ARG A 540 1.33 -9.65 34.61
N ALA A 541 0.74 -8.46 34.73
CA ALA A 541 -0.51 -8.26 35.45
C ALA A 541 -1.65 -9.09 34.82
N VAL A 542 -1.75 -9.07 33.50
CA VAL A 542 -2.75 -9.86 32.74
C VAL A 542 -2.50 -11.36 32.91
N LEU A 543 -1.26 -11.82 32.75
CA LEU A 543 -0.90 -13.23 32.95
C LEU A 543 -1.17 -13.69 34.38
N THR A 544 -0.93 -12.83 35.38
CA THR A 544 -1.22 -13.12 36.79
C THR A 544 -2.71 -13.28 37.01
N SER A 545 -3.52 -12.38 36.45
CA SER A 545 -4.98 -12.48 36.47
C SER A 545 -5.46 -13.79 35.84
N LEU A 546 -4.96 -14.13 34.64
CA LEU A 546 -5.27 -15.39 33.95
C LEU A 546 -4.84 -16.62 34.77
N ALA A 547 -3.71 -16.55 35.47
CA ALA A 547 -3.15 -17.62 36.27
C ALA A 547 -3.99 -17.96 37.52
N THR A 548 -4.84 -17.06 38.00
CA THR A 548 -5.79 -17.33 39.11
C THR A 548 -6.96 -18.24 38.70
N GLY A 549 -7.23 -18.33 37.40
CA GLY A 549 -8.34 -19.12 36.86
C GLY A 549 -8.13 -20.63 36.96
N ARG A 550 -9.15 -21.36 36.49
CA ARG A 550 -9.11 -22.82 36.30
C ARG A 550 -9.00 -23.15 34.81
N GLY A 551 -8.38 -24.27 34.47
CA GLY A 551 -8.28 -24.76 33.09
C GLY A 551 -6.92 -24.57 32.43
N LYS A 552 -6.87 -24.81 31.11
CA LYS A 552 -5.62 -24.88 30.33
C LYS A 552 -4.91 -23.54 30.22
N SER A 553 -5.64 -22.45 29.96
CA SER A 553 -5.09 -21.09 29.87
C SER A 553 -4.41 -20.66 31.18
N ALA A 554 -5.07 -20.90 32.33
CA ALA A 554 -4.48 -20.60 33.64
C ALA A 554 -3.20 -21.41 33.92
N GLY A 555 -3.21 -22.70 33.54
CA GLY A 555 -2.02 -23.55 33.64
C GLY A 555 -0.86 -23.08 32.76
N LEU A 556 -1.16 -22.63 31.53
CA LEU A 556 -0.17 -22.04 30.63
C LEU A 556 0.37 -20.71 31.16
N ALA A 557 -0.49 -19.81 31.63
CA ALA A 557 -0.09 -18.53 32.18
C ALA A 557 0.85 -18.70 33.39
N ARG A 558 0.58 -19.68 34.27
CA ARG A 558 1.50 -20.04 35.37
C ARG A 558 2.87 -20.49 34.88
N ARG A 559 2.94 -21.26 33.78
CA ARG A 559 4.23 -21.68 33.20
C ARG A 559 4.99 -20.50 32.61
N VAL A 560 4.31 -19.64 31.87
CA VAL A 560 4.91 -18.40 31.33
C VAL A 560 5.47 -17.53 32.46
N LEU A 561 4.72 -17.35 33.55
CA LEU A 561 5.16 -16.57 34.72
C LEU A 561 6.29 -17.21 35.53
N ALA A 562 6.51 -18.52 35.39
CA ALA A 562 7.56 -19.25 36.10
C ALA A 562 8.95 -19.05 35.48
N HIS A 563 9.02 -18.56 34.24
CA HIS A 563 10.30 -18.20 33.62
C HIS A 563 10.89 -16.95 34.28
N PRO A 564 12.22 -16.91 34.51
CA PRO A 564 12.86 -15.81 35.20
C PRO A 564 12.77 -14.51 34.39
N VAL A 565 12.61 -13.38 35.07
CA VAL A 565 12.70 -12.06 34.45
C VAL A 565 14.17 -11.67 34.40
N SER A 566 14.70 -11.45 33.20
CA SER A 566 16.05 -10.92 33.00
C SER A 566 15.98 -9.40 32.86
N GLY A 567 17.00 -8.69 33.35
CA GLY A 567 17.18 -7.25 33.06
C GLY A 567 17.57 -6.96 31.61
N VAL A 568 18.01 -7.99 30.86
CA VAL A 568 18.32 -7.90 29.44
C VAL A 568 17.19 -8.57 28.66
N ASP A 569 16.37 -7.76 27.99
CA ASP A 569 15.23 -8.24 27.19
C ASP A 569 15.60 -8.46 25.70
N TRP A 570 16.84 -8.17 25.31
CA TRP A 570 17.37 -8.42 23.96
C TRP A 570 18.66 -9.26 24.02
N PRO A 571 18.58 -10.59 23.81
CA PRO A 571 19.73 -11.47 23.94
C PRO A 571 20.87 -11.10 22.96
N PRO A 572 22.16 -11.31 23.34
CA PRO A 572 23.29 -10.98 22.47
C PRO A 572 23.24 -11.60 21.07
N ALA A 573 22.68 -12.81 20.94
CA ALA A 573 22.51 -13.48 19.65
C ALA A 573 21.52 -12.76 18.73
N ALA A 574 20.40 -12.25 19.28
CA ALA A 574 19.45 -11.43 18.54
C ALA A 574 20.06 -10.06 18.17
N ALA A 575 20.81 -9.47 19.11
CA ALA A 575 21.54 -8.22 18.89
C ALA A 575 22.54 -8.33 17.73
N ALA A 576 23.32 -9.41 17.72
CA ALA A 576 24.29 -9.67 16.66
C ALA A 576 23.64 -9.88 15.29
N ALA A 577 22.55 -10.66 15.23
CA ALA A 577 21.81 -10.88 13.99
C ALA A 577 21.20 -9.56 13.44
N ALA A 578 20.57 -8.76 14.29
CA ALA A 578 19.98 -7.48 13.90
C ALA A 578 21.04 -6.48 13.39
N LEU A 579 22.20 -6.42 14.05
CA LEU A 579 23.29 -5.54 13.64
C LEU A 579 23.96 -6.01 12.35
N ALA A 580 24.13 -7.33 12.16
CA ALA A 580 24.67 -7.89 10.92
C ALA A 580 23.85 -7.47 9.70
N ALA A 581 22.52 -7.63 9.75
CA ALA A 581 21.65 -7.26 8.65
C ALA A 581 21.67 -5.76 8.33
N ARG A 582 21.80 -4.90 9.35
CA ARG A 582 21.98 -3.45 9.15
C ARG A 582 23.29 -3.10 8.47
N LEU A 583 24.38 -3.76 8.85
CA LEU A 583 25.70 -3.54 8.24
C LEU A 583 25.74 -3.96 6.78
N GLU A 584 25.09 -5.08 6.42
CA GLU A 584 24.96 -5.52 5.04
C GLU A 584 24.24 -4.48 4.17
N ARG A 585 23.18 -3.84 4.69
CA ARG A 585 22.46 -2.75 3.99
C ARG A 585 23.24 -1.45 3.90
N ALA A 586 23.99 -1.08 4.94
CA ALA A 586 24.77 0.16 4.94
C ALA A 586 25.98 0.10 3.98
N SER A 587 26.53 -1.10 3.74
CA SER A 587 27.78 -1.27 2.99
C SER A 587 27.74 -0.73 1.54
N PRO A 588 26.69 -0.99 0.73
CA PRO A 588 26.58 -0.41 -0.62
C PRO A 588 26.47 1.12 -0.64
N VAL A 589 25.79 1.71 0.35
CA VAL A 589 25.61 3.18 0.45
C VAL A 589 26.97 3.85 0.70
N CYS A 590 27.78 3.28 1.60
CA CYS A 590 29.13 3.77 1.89
C CYS A 590 30.05 3.66 0.66
N ALA A 591 29.95 2.56 -0.08
CA ALA A 591 30.74 2.35 -1.29
C ALA A 591 30.37 3.37 -2.40
N ALA A 592 29.10 3.75 -2.50
CA ALA A 592 28.63 4.74 -3.46
C ALA A 592 29.00 6.19 -3.09
N SER A 593 29.13 6.50 -1.79
CA SER A 593 29.48 7.84 -1.31
C SER A 593 30.98 8.14 -1.35
N GLY A 594 31.83 7.17 -1.72
CA GLY A 594 33.30 7.35 -1.76
C GLY A 594 33.91 7.64 -0.38
N ALA A 595 33.22 7.25 0.69
CA ALA A 595 33.62 7.41 2.08
C ALA A 595 34.70 6.41 2.50
#